data_AF-A0A6N4XS74-F1
#
_entry.id   AF-A0A6N4XS74-F1
#
_cell.length_a   1.000
_cell.length_b   1.000
_cell.length_c   1.000
_cell.angle_alpha   90.00
_cell.angle_beta   90.00
_cell.angle_gamma   90.00
#
_symmetry.space_group_name_H-M   'P 1'
#
loop_
_entity.id
_entity.type
_entity.pdbx_description
1 polymer ?
#
loop_
_entity_poly.entity_id
_entity_poly.type
_entity_poly.pdbx_seq_one_letter_code
_entity_poly.pdbx_strand_id
1 'polypeptide(L)'
;MQLKIYNSLTGEKEIFKPILEGNVGMYVCGPTVYSNVHLGNVRTFLSFDFIYRSLTHLGYKVRYVRNITDAGHLTDDGDVNNDRFVKQTRLEKLEPMEIVQKYTVDFHKVLDMFNLLPPNIEPTATGHIVEQIELTQKLIEKGFAYESNGSVYFDVLEYNKRGLNYGELSKRNIEELFANTRDLDGQGEKKNPQDFALWKKASPAHIMRWNSPWGEGFPGWHLECTAMSTKYLGETFDIHGGGMDLKFPHHECEIAQGKACNEVSPVNYWMHANMLTMNSQRMSKSTGNYILPMQLVSGENNFFEKPFHPSIVRFCFLQAHYRSVLDISNDAMVASEKGFIRLMEAVKVLNLITPDNEKESAFNLEEWKNKCYDALADDFNSPILIAHLFEAVKYIFALNDQKDTISAIDLEDLKSTLNALIFDVLGLQMVEENNNEKLDQTLKVLIELRNQARKSKNFALSDQIRDKLLAEGIELKDGREGTTYVLN
;
A
#
# COMPACT_ATOMS: atom_id res chain seq x y z
N MET A 1 -23.15 2.12 14.87
CA MET A 1 -22.32 0.97 14.47
C MET A 1 -20.93 1.12 15.10
N GLN A 2 -20.28 0.02 15.50
CA GLN A 2 -18.95 0.06 16.16
C GLN A 2 -17.90 -0.61 15.28
N LEU A 3 -16.81 0.09 14.98
CA LEU A 3 -15.66 -0.45 14.25
C LEU A 3 -15.05 -1.62 15.02
N LYS A 4 -14.81 -2.73 14.33
CA LYS A 4 -14.05 -3.86 14.83
C LYS A 4 -12.76 -4.01 14.03
N ILE A 5 -11.67 -4.35 14.70
CA ILE A 5 -10.36 -4.58 14.07
C ILE A 5 -9.87 -5.95 14.51
N TYR A 6 -9.37 -6.75 13.58
CA TYR A 6 -8.66 -7.98 13.93
C TYR A 6 -7.32 -7.64 14.56
N ASN A 7 -7.14 -8.02 15.82
CA ASN A 7 -5.91 -7.78 16.56
C ASN A 7 -5.03 -9.03 16.50
N SER A 8 -3.80 -8.88 15.99
CA SER A 8 -2.89 -10.00 15.86
C SER A 8 -2.41 -10.56 17.21
N LEU A 9 -2.42 -9.75 18.28
CA LEU A 9 -2.09 -10.19 19.63
C LEU A 9 -3.10 -11.25 20.13
N THR A 10 -4.39 -10.94 20.06
CA THR A 10 -5.45 -11.86 20.55
C THR A 10 -5.78 -12.92 19.50
N GLY A 11 -5.73 -12.56 18.23
CA GLY A 11 -6.17 -13.42 17.12
C GLY A 11 -7.68 -13.36 16.87
N GLU A 12 -8.36 -12.32 17.34
CA GLU A 12 -9.79 -12.12 17.21
C GLU A 12 -10.14 -10.70 16.72
N LYS A 13 -11.37 -10.49 16.25
CA LYS A 13 -11.90 -9.16 15.95
C LYS A 13 -12.37 -8.51 17.25
N GLU A 14 -11.75 -7.40 17.62
CA GLU A 14 -12.05 -6.63 18.82
C GLU A 14 -12.77 -5.33 18.46
N ILE A 15 -13.62 -4.83 19.35
CA ILE A 15 -14.19 -3.49 19.21
C ILE A 15 -13.05 -2.47 19.33
N PHE A 16 -12.89 -1.63 18.32
CA PHE A 16 -11.90 -0.56 18.32
C PHE A 16 -12.27 0.50 19.34
N LYS A 17 -11.34 0.78 20.25
CA LYS A 17 -11.45 1.83 21.26
C LYS A 17 -10.18 2.67 21.19
N PRO A 18 -10.25 3.91 20.70
CA PRO A 18 -9.07 4.78 20.68
C PRO A 18 -8.65 5.13 22.11
N ILE A 19 -7.35 5.34 22.31
CA ILE A 19 -6.77 5.83 23.58
C ILE A 19 -7.32 7.21 23.91
N LEU A 20 -7.41 8.08 22.90
CA LEU A 20 -8.02 9.40 23.01
C LEU A 20 -9.26 9.45 22.11
N GLU A 21 -10.42 9.72 22.71
CA GLU A 21 -11.70 9.78 21.98
C GLU A 21 -11.61 10.65 20.71
N GLY A 22 -12.11 10.12 19.59
CA GLY A 22 -12.09 10.78 18.29
C GLY A 22 -10.71 10.90 17.62
N ASN A 23 -9.62 10.42 18.23
CA ASN A 23 -8.27 10.50 17.68
C ASN A 23 -7.67 9.09 17.50
N VAL A 24 -6.82 8.91 16.49
CA VAL A 24 -6.14 7.64 16.25
C VAL A 24 -4.66 7.88 15.93
N GLY A 25 -3.77 7.32 16.73
CA GLY A 25 -2.34 7.19 16.42
C GLY A 25 -2.06 5.88 15.70
N MET A 26 -1.62 5.97 14.44
CA MET A 26 -1.36 4.81 13.59
C MET A 26 0.08 4.84 13.07
N TYR A 27 0.85 3.79 13.35
CA TYR A 27 2.18 3.59 12.78
C TYR A 27 2.17 2.42 11.79
N VAL A 28 2.82 2.54 10.64
CA VAL A 28 3.04 1.42 9.72
C VAL A 28 4.51 1.34 9.35
N CYS A 29 5.12 0.16 9.48
CA CYS A 29 6.49 -0.05 9.04
C CYS A 29 6.63 0.22 7.53
N GLY A 30 7.54 1.11 7.16
CA GLY A 30 7.76 1.54 5.79
C GLY A 30 8.82 0.75 5.02
N PRO A 31 9.26 1.25 3.85
CA PRO A 31 10.18 0.52 2.98
C PRO A 31 11.63 0.64 3.46
N THR A 32 12.44 -0.32 3.03
CA THR A 32 13.90 -0.20 3.05
C THR A 32 14.38 0.26 1.68
N VAL A 33 14.98 1.45 1.60
CA VAL A 33 15.23 2.15 0.32
C VAL A 33 16.61 1.85 -0.29
N TYR A 34 16.98 0.57 -0.34
CA TYR A 34 18.17 0.09 -1.08
C TYR A 34 17.83 -0.50 -2.46
N SER A 35 16.55 -0.68 -2.78
CA SER A 35 16.08 -1.22 -4.07
C SER A 35 14.65 -0.78 -4.36
N ASN A 36 14.18 -0.97 -5.60
CA ASN A 36 12.80 -0.66 -5.98
C ASN A 36 11.80 -1.42 -5.10
N VAL A 37 10.73 -0.72 -4.71
CA VAL A 37 9.61 -1.31 -3.99
C VAL A 37 8.93 -2.37 -4.86
N HIS A 38 8.68 -3.56 -4.30
CA HIS A 38 8.01 -4.63 -5.04
C HIS A 38 6.50 -4.56 -4.86
N LEU A 39 5.76 -5.18 -5.78
CA LEU A 39 4.30 -5.11 -5.80
C LEU A 39 3.63 -5.63 -4.52
N GLY A 40 4.23 -6.64 -3.86
CA GLY A 40 3.80 -7.09 -2.54
C GLY A 40 3.85 -6.02 -1.44
N ASN A 41 4.87 -5.15 -1.43
CA ASN A 41 4.91 -4.04 -0.47
C ASN A 41 3.86 -2.99 -0.82
N VAL A 42 3.66 -2.70 -2.11
CA VAL A 42 2.61 -1.79 -2.57
C VAL A 42 1.24 -2.27 -2.09
N ARG A 43 0.95 -3.58 -2.13
CA ARG A 43 -0.28 -4.14 -1.54
C ARG A 43 -0.43 -3.81 -0.06
N THR A 44 0.63 -3.98 0.72
CA THR A 44 0.63 -3.64 2.15
C THR A 44 0.31 -2.15 2.35
N PHE A 45 1.04 -1.26 1.67
CA PHE A 45 0.83 0.18 1.81
C PHE A 45 -0.55 0.62 1.33
N LEU A 46 -1.08 0.01 0.26
CA LEU A 46 -2.42 0.27 -0.26
C LEU A 46 -3.51 -0.19 0.72
N SER A 47 -3.30 -1.32 1.39
CA SER A 47 -4.21 -1.79 2.44
C SER A 47 -4.28 -0.79 3.60
N PHE A 48 -3.12 -0.29 4.05
CA PHE A 48 -3.07 0.70 5.12
C PHE A 48 -3.51 2.11 4.71
N ASP A 49 -3.37 2.48 3.44
CA ASP A 49 -3.99 3.68 2.87
C ASP A 49 -5.52 3.58 2.90
N PHE A 50 -6.09 2.44 2.50
CA PHE A 50 -7.52 2.20 2.63
C PHE A 50 -7.99 2.24 4.10
N ILE A 51 -7.23 1.66 5.04
CA ILE A 51 -7.53 1.76 6.48
C ILE A 51 -7.49 3.22 6.97
N TYR A 52 -6.45 3.97 6.59
CA TYR A 52 -6.29 5.39 6.94
C TYR A 52 -7.46 6.25 6.41
N ARG A 53 -7.81 6.06 5.14
CA ARG A 53 -8.97 6.70 4.49
C ARG A 53 -10.28 6.33 5.19
N SER A 54 -10.46 5.06 5.53
CA SER A 54 -11.65 4.56 6.23
C SER A 54 -11.81 5.17 7.61
N LEU A 55 -10.74 5.23 8.40
CA LEU A 55 -10.75 5.86 9.72
C LEU A 55 -11.09 7.35 9.63
N THR A 56 -10.50 8.05 8.66
CA THR A 56 -10.78 9.47 8.40
C THR A 56 -12.24 9.68 7.99
N HIS A 57 -12.78 8.83 7.10
CA HIS A 57 -14.18 8.85 6.65
C HIS A 57 -15.16 8.57 7.80
N LEU A 58 -14.79 7.70 8.74
CA LEU A 58 -15.57 7.43 9.96
C LEU A 58 -15.50 8.57 10.99
N GLY A 59 -14.81 9.67 10.69
CA GLY A 59 -14.75 10.89 11.50
C GLY A 59 -13.61 10.94 12.51
N TYR A 60 -12.67 10.00 12.49
CA TYR A 60 -11.50 10.07 13.37
C TYR A 60 -10.48 11.09 12.86
N LYS A 61 -9.84 11.81 13.80
CA LYS A 61 -8.63 12.56 13.53
C LYS A 61 -7.44 11.61 13.61
N VAL A 62 -6.95 11.18 12.46
CA VAL A 62 -5.87 10.19 12.39
C VAL A 62 -4.50 10.88 12.24
N ARG A 63 -3.53 10.47 13.06
CA ARG A 63 -2.10 10.71 12.83
C ARG A 63 -1.47 9.42 12.34
N TYR A 64 -1.29 9.34 11.03
CA TYR A 64 -0.61 8.26 10.34
C TYR A 64 0.89 8.57 10.20
N VAL A 65 1.72 7.73 10.81
CA VAL A 65 3.18 7.75 10.72
C VAL A 65 3.64 6.51 9.94
N ARG A 66 4.55 6.69 8.98
CA ARG A 66 5.19 5.57 8.27
C ARG A 66 6.66 5.90 8.10
N ASN A 67 7.58 5.08 8.59
CA ASN A 67 9.00 5.42 8.48
C ASN A 67 9.59 5.16 7.10
N ILE A 68 10.83 5.58 6.88
CA ILE A 68 11.71 5.11 5.81
C ILE A 68 12.97 4.54 6.47
N THR A 69 13.30 3.30 6.18
CA THR A 69 14.56 2.70 6.63
C THR A 69 15.65 2.98 5.60
N ASP A 70 16.47 3.97 5.91
CA ASP A 70 17.60 4.48 5.11
C ASP A 70 18.97 4.19 5.75
N ALA A 71 19.02 3.38 6.80
CA ALA A 71 20.22 2.86 7.45
C ALA A 71 19.98 1.44 8.01
N GLY A 72 21.03 0.76 8.47
CA GLY A 72 20.93 -0.32 9.47
C GLY A 72 20.31 -1.67 9.09
N HIS A 73 19.60 -1.79 7.95
CA HIS A 73 18.87 -3.01 7.57
C HIS A 73 19.76 -4.14 7.01
N LEU A 74 20.72 -4.59 7.81
CA LEU A 74 21.46 -5.83 7.63
C LEU A 74 20.58 -7.04 7.98
N THR A 75 20.71 -8.12 7.21
CA THR A 75 20.26 -9.44 7.68
C THR A 75 21.11 -9.86 8.90
N ASP A 76 20.53 -10.67 9.78
CA ASP A 76 21.15 -11.05 11.07
C ASP A 76 22.39 -11.95 10.96
N ASP A 77 22.87 -12.22 9.75
CA ASP A 77 24.02 -13.08 9.47
C ASP A 77 25.37 -12.37 9.58
N GLY A 78 25.40 -11.06 9.83
CA GLY A 78 26.64 -10.31 10.16
C GLY A 78 27.66 -10.18 9.03
N ASP A 79 27.43 -10.82 7.87
CA ASP A 79 28.27 -10.70 6.69
C ASP A 79 28.08 -9.32 6.05
N VAL A 80 29.16 -8.56 5.98
CA VAL A 80 29.20 -7.23 5.34
C VAL A 80 28.80 -7.30 3.85
N ASN A 81 28.95 -8.46 3.20
CA ASN A 81 28.48 -8.66 1.83
C ASN A 81 26.94 -8.81 1.73
N ASN A 82 26.26 -9.02 2.85
CA ASN A 82 24.80 -9.11 2.96
C ASN A 82 24.17 -7.80 3.47
N ASP A 83 24.97 -6.79 3.83
CA ASP A 83 24.47 -5.41 3.94
C ASP A 83 23.87 -5.00 2.59
N ARG A 84 22.56 -4.77 2.58
CA ARG A 84 21.84 -4.53 1.34
C ARG A 84 22.22 -3.19 0.71
N PHE A 85 22.55 -2.18 1.52
CA PHE A 85 23.05 -0.89 1.05
C PHE A 85 24.49 -1.02 0.53
N VAL A 86 25.42 -1.61 1.29
CA VAL A 86 26.82 -1.79 0.86
C VAL A 86 26.91 -2.68 -0.39
N LYS A 87 26.07 -3.71 -0.49
CA LYS A 87 25.99 -4.55 -1.69
C LYS A 87 25.51 -3.75 -2.90
N GLN A 88 24.46 -2.93 -2.75
CA GLN A 88 23.94 -2.12 -3.85
C GLN A 88 24.91 -1.00 -4.24
N THR A 89 25.57 -0.33 -3.30
CA THR A 89 26.59 0.70 -3.59
C THR A 89 27.77 0.14 -4.36
N ARG A 90 28.23 -1.07 -4.01
CA ARG A 90 29.31 -1.74 -4.76
C ARG A 90 28.88 -2.12 -6.18
N LEU A 91 27.63 -2.56 -6.36
CA LEU A 91 27.09 -2.94 -7.67
C LEU A 91 26.88 -1.72 -8.58
N GLU A 92 26.33 -0.63 -8.04
CA GLU A 92 26.02 0.59 -8.81
C GLU A 92 27.16 1.61 -8.83
N LYS A 93 28.19 1.43 -7.98
CA LYS A 93 29.31 2.37 -7.75
C LYS A 93 28.85 3.77 -7.30
N LEU A 94 27.83 3.83 -6.45
CA LEU A 94 27.23 5.05 -5.91
C LEU A 94 27.44 5.17 -4.40
N GLU A 95 27.32 6.39 -3.86
CA GLU A 95 27.30 6.63 -2.42
C GLU A 95 25.99 6.08 -1.79
N PRO A 96 25.98 5.54 -0.55
CA PRO A 96 24.78 4.98 0.07
C PRO A 96 23.59 5.94 0.10
N MET A 97 23.85 7.23 0.37
CA MET A 97 22.80 8.25 0.39
C MET A 97 22.24 8.59 -0.99
N GLU A 98 23.03 8.41 -2.07
CA GLU A 98 22.52 8.55 -3.43
C GLU A 98 21.54 7.42 -3.78
N ILE A 99 21.84 6.20 -3.31
CA ILE A 99 20.94 5.04 -3.42
C ILE A 99 19.64 5.26 -2.65
N VAL A 100 19.76 5.67 -1.39
CA VAL A 100 18.62 6.02 -0.54
C VAL A 100 17.73 7.04 -1.23
N GLN A 101 18.31 8.13 -1.73
CA GLN A 101 17.56 9.19 -2.41
C GLN A 101 16.86 8.66 -3.67
N LYS A 102 17.58 7.92 -4.53
CA LYS A 102 17.04 7.33 -5.77
C LYS A 102 15.81 6.46 -5.48
N TYR A 103 15.91 5.55 -4.52
CA TYR A 103 14.83 4.61 -4.24
C TYR A 103 13.72 5.19 -3.36
N THR A 104 14.00 6.22 -2.55
CA THR A 104 12.96 6.99 -1.87
C THR A 104 12.09 7.73 -2.88
N VAL A 105 12.71 8.41 -3.86
CA VAL A 105 11.99 9.11 -4.93
C VAL A 105 11.16 8.12 -5.78
N ASP A 106 11.74 6.96 -6.13
CA ASP A 106 11.02 5.91 -6.85
C ASP A 106 9.83 5.37 -6.04
N PHE A 107 10.03 5.10 -4.75
CA PHE A 107 8.98 4.66 -3.84
C PHE A 107 7.81 5.65 -3.80
N HIS A 108 8.06 6.94 -3.62
CA HIS A 108 7.01 7.96 -3.61
C HIS A 108 6.27 8.04 -4.94
N LYS A 109 7.00 8.04 -6.07
CA LYS A 109 6.38 8.03 -7.41
C LYS A 109 5.46 6.83 -7.62
N VAL A 110 5.87 5.65 -7.16
CA VAL A 110 5.03 4.45 -7.22
C VAL A 110 3.79 4.64 -6.36
N LEU A 111 3.92 5.10 -5.11
CA LEU A 111 2.75 5.26 -4.23
C LEU A 111 1.76 6.32 -4.74
N ASP A 112 2.26 7.45 -5.23
CA ASP A 112 1.47 8.51 -5.84
C ASP A 112 0.70 8.01 -7.06
N MET A 113 1.36 7.21 -7.90
CA MET A 113 0.74 6.58 -9.07
C MET A 113 -0.43 5.66 -8.69
N PHE A 114 -0.38 5.00 -7.52
CA PHE A 114 -1.46 4.17 -6.99
C PHE A 114 -2.47 4.95 -6.12
N ASN A 115 -2.39 6.29 -6.10
CA ASN A 115 -3.26 7.19 -5.34
C ASN A 115 -3.25 6.92 -3.81
N LEU A 116 -2.10 6.56 -3.25
CA LEU A 116 -1.94 6.50 -1.80
C LEU A 116 -1.78 7.92 -1.25
N LEU A 117 -2.43 8.20 -0.12
CA LEU A 117 -2.21 9.46 0.59
C LEU A 117 -0.83 9.44 1.26
N PRO A 118 -0.16 10.60 1.35
CA PRO A 118 1.05 10.72 2.15
C PRO A 118 0.70 10.48 3.63
N PRO A 119 1.57 9.81 4.40
CA PRO A 119 1.44 9.78 5.86
C PRO A 119 1.56 11.21 6.41
N ASN A 120 0.99 11.48 7.59
CA ASN A 120 1.13 12.79 8.22
C ASN A 120 2.57 13.07 8.64
N ILE A 121 3.35 12.02 8.96
CA ILE A 121 4.77 12.10 9.30
C ILE A 121 5.50 10.91 8.66
N GLU A 122 6.59 11.18 7.95
CA GLU A 122 7.42 10.14 7.30
C GLU A 122 8.87 10.21 7.82
N PRO A 123 9.14 9.73 9.06
CA PRO A 123 10.47 9.86 9.66
C PRO A 123 11.47 8.88 9.04
N THR A 124 12.74 9.29 8.95
CA THR A 124 13.82 8.42 8.49
C THR A 124 14.66 7.88 9.64
N ALA A 125 15.23 6.69 9.50
CA ALA A 125 16.09 6.10 10.52
C ALA A 125 17.35 6.97 10.77
N THR A 126 17.97 7.48 9.72
CA THR A 126 19.13 8.40 9.83
C THR A 126 18.78 9.72 10.53
N GLY A 127 17.52 10.18 10.43
CA GLY A 127 17.03 11.38 11.11
C GLY A 127 16.81 11.21 12.61
N HIS A 128 16.94 9.98 13.14
CA HIS A 128 16.58 9.61 14.51
C HIS A 128 17.67 8.79 15.22
N ILE A 129 18.93 8.93 14.82
CA ILE A 129 20.04 8.18 15.42
C ILE A 129 20.21 8.51 16.91
N VAL A 130 19.97 9.77 17.30
CA VAL A 130 20.11 10.22 18.68
C VAL A 130 19.10 9.49 19.58
N GLU A 131 17.83 9.47 19.19
CA GLU A 131 16.76 8.81 19.95
C GLU A 131 16.97 7.29 20.04
N GLN A 132 17.54 6.69 19.00
CA GLN A 132 17.90 5.27 19.00
C GLN A 132 19.05 4.96 19.97
N ILE A 133 20.07 5.83 20.03
CA ILE A 133 21.16 5.71 21.02
C ILE A 133 20.59 5.87 22.43
N GLU A 134 19.76 6.89 22.68
CA GLU A 134 19.13 7.13 23.98
C GLU A 134 18.28 5.93 24.44
N LEU A 135 17.49 5.36 23.53
CA LEU A 135 16.67 4.18 23.83
C LEU A 135 17.53 2.95 24.12
N THR A 136 18.65 2.77 23.40
CA THR A 136 19.62 1.71 23.70
C THR A 136 20.25 1.89 25.08
N GLN A 137 20.65 3.12 25.45
CA GLN A 137 21.18 3.41 26.78
C GLN A 137 20.15 3.09 27.87
N LYS A 138 18.90 3.50 27.69
CA LYS A 138 17.78 3.19 28.60
C LYS A 138 17.61 1.68 28.80
N LEU A 139 17.70 0.89 27.73
CA LEU A 139 17.61 -0.57 27.80
C LEU A 139 18.78 -1.20 28.56
N ILE A 140 20.01 -0.68 28.41
CA ILE A 140 21.18 -1.11 29.18
C ILE A 140 20.99 -0.78 30.66
N GLU A 141 20.59 0.45 30.98
CA GLU A 141 20.36 0.89 32.37
C GLU A 141 19.30 0.07 33.08
N LYS A 142 18.23 -0.33 32.37
CA LYS A 142 17.19 -1.23 32.89
C LYS A 142 17.61 -2.70 32.93
N GLY A 143 18.80 -3.04 32.43
CA GLY A 143 19.34 -4.40 32.42
C GLY A 143 18.68 -5.33 31.40
N PHE A 144 18.04 -4.79 30.36
CA PHE A 144 17.49 -5.57 29.23
C PHE A 144 18.44 -5.65 28.03
N ALA A 145 19.56 -4.92 28.07
CA ALA A 145 20.56 -4.94 27.02
C ALA A 145 21.96 -5.02 27.59
N TYR A 146 22.90 -5.50 26.78
CA TYR A 146 24.32 -5.58 27.14
C TYR A 146 25.19 -5.25 25.94
N GLU A 147 26.32 -4.60 26.22
CA GLU A 147 27.37 -4.37 25.22
C GLU A 147 28.24 -5.62 25.07
N SER A 148 28.69 -5.87 23.83
CA SER A 148 29.62 -6.92 23.48
C SER A 148 30.39 -6.51 22.22
N ASN A 149 31.71 -6.38 22.34
CA ASN A 149 32.64 -6.03 21.25
C ASN A 149 32.28 -4.76 20.44
N GLY A 150 31.67 -3.76 21.08
CA GLY A 150 31.21 -2.49 20.52
C GLY A 150 29.81 -2.54 19.87
N SER A 151 29.17 -3.71 19.88
CA SER A 151 27.75 -3.88 19.56
C SER A 151 26.93 -3.91 20.84
N VAL A 152 25.62 -3.66 20.76
CA VAL A 152 24.68 -3.80 21.87
C VAL A 152 23.55 -4.73 21.48
N TYR A 153 23.27 -5.71 22.33
CA TYR A 153 22.25 -6.72 22.11
C TYR A 153 21.17 -6.65 23.18
N PHE A 154 19.93 -6.97 22.80
CA PHE A 154 18.81 -7.17 23.71
C PHE A 154 18.85 -8.58 24.30
N ASP A 155 18.76 -8.70 25.63
CA ASP A 155 18.77 -9.96 26.36
C ASP A 155 17.36 -10.54 26.46
N VAL A 156 17.02 -11.43 25.53
CA VAL A 156 15.68 -12.01 25.42
C VAL A 156 15.37 -12.93 26.60
N LEU A 157 16.37 -13.63 27.14
CA LEU A 157 16.15 -14.49 28.30
C LEU A 157 15.87 -13.67 29.56
N GLU A 158 16.60 -12.58 29.77
CA GLU A 158 16.31 -11.68 30.90
C GLU A 158 14.92 -11.07 30.79
N TYR A 159 14.50 -10.65 29.59
CA TYR A 159 13.14 -10.19 29.33
C TYR A 159 12.08 -11.23 29.72
N ASN A 160 12.28 -12.49 29.33
CA ASN A 160 11.37 -13.59 29.67
C ASN A 160 11.39 -13.96 31.16
N LYS A 161 12.56 -13.94 31.81
CA LYS A 161 12.68 -14.18 33.26
C LYS A 161 11.86 -13.18 34.08
N ARG A 162 11.70 -11.95 33.58
CA ARG A 162 10.84 -10.91 34.18
C ARG A 162 9.36 -11.03 33.83
N GLY A 163 8.95 -12.09 33.12
CA GLY A 163 7.55 -12.39 32.82
C GLY A 163 6.94 -11.60 31.67
N LEU A 164 7.76 -10.98 30.81
CA LEU A 164 7.29 -10.09 29.74
C LEU A 164 6.97 -10.81 28.41
N ASN A 165 7.25 -12.11 28.33
CA ASN A 165 6.81 -13.04 27.27
C ASN A 165 7.15 -12.63 25.82
N TYR A 166 8.42 -12.76 25.43
CA TYR A 166 8.87 -12.61 24.05
C TYR A 166 8.30 -13.74 23.19
N GLY A 167 7.61 -13.40 22.09
CA GLY A 167 6.87 -14.36 21.26
C GLY A 167 5.35 -14.25 21.38
N GLU A 168 4.83 -13.34 22.20
CA GLU A 168 3.39 -13.15 22.42
C GLU A 168 2.62 -12.76 21.14
N LEU A 169 3.22 -12.00 20.23
CA LEU A 169 2.55 -11.56 19.01
C LEU A 169 2.50 -12.67 17.95
N SER A 170 3.62 -13.36 17.75
CA SER A 170 3.73 -14.46 16.82
C SER A 170 3.16 -15.78 17.35
N LYS A 171 2.85 -15.84 18.65
CA LYS A 171 2.42 -17.04 19.40
C LYS A 171 3.41 -18.20 19.26
N ARG A 172 4.70 -17.85 19.17
CA ARG A 172 5.81 -18.77 18.97
C ARG A 172 6.52 -19.04 20.29
N ASN A 173 6.75 -20.31 20.64
CA ASN A 173 7.62 -20.64 21.76
C ASN A 173 9.08 -20.47 21.34
N ILE A 174 9.73 -19.43 21.86
CA ILE A 174 11.09 -19.04 21.49
C ILE A 174 12.11 -20.11 21.90
N GLU A 175 11.89 -20.84 22.99
CA GLU A 175 12.77 -21.94 23.41
C GLU A 175 12.81 -23.07 22.36
N GLU A 176 11.71 -23.34 21.67
CA GLU A 176 11.61 -24.38 20.64
C GLU A 176 12.15 -23.94 19.27
N LEU A 177 12.07 -22.65 18.95
CA LEU A 177 12.52 -22.12 17.65
C LEU A 177 14.03 -22.17 17.45
N PHE A 178 14.79 -21.93 18.51
CA PHE A 178 16.25 -21.81 18.44
C PHE A 178 17.00 -23.11 18.75
N ALA A 179 16.30 -24.18 19.15
CA ALA A 179 16.86 -25.53 19.23
C ALA A 179 17.30 -26.09 17.85
N ASN A 180 16.88 -25.46 16.74
CA ASN A 180 17.14 -25.90 15.37
C ASN A 180 17.90 -24.88 14.50
N THR A 181 18.42 -23.79 15.07
CA THR A 181 19.18 -22.78 14.31
C THR A 181 20.61 -23.24 14.03
N ARG A 182 21.02 -23.17 12.76
CA ARG A 182 22.42 -23.37 12.32
C ARG A 182 23.32 -22.28 12.89
N ASP A 183 24.59 -22.61 13.13
CA ASP A 183 25.66 -21.64 13.41
C ASP A 183 25.68 -20.56 12.32
N LEU A 184 25.31 -19.34 12.72
CA LEU A 184 25.44 -18.13 11.91
C LEU A 184 26.58 -17.29 12.50
N ASP A 185 27.31 -16.58 11.65
CA ASP A 185 28.36 -15.66 12.10
C ASP A 185 27.80 -14.59 13.05
N GLY A 186 28.56 -14.24 14.10
CA GLY A 186 28.13 -13.29 15.14
C GLY A 186 27.45 -13.91 16.38
N GLN A 187 27.20 -15.22 16.40
CA GLN A 187 26.69 -15.90 17.62
C GLN A 187 27.67 -15.83 18.81
N GLY A 188 28.98 -15.79 18.56
CA GLY A 188 29.98 -15.74 19.63
C GLY A 188 29.97 -14.44 20.47
N GLU A 189 29.36 -13.36 19.97
CA GLU A 189 29.22 -12.10 20.70
C GLU A 189 27.95 -12.05 21.56
N LYS A 190 26.96 -12.89 21.24
CA LYS A 190 25.67 -12.93 21.94
C LYS A 190 25.75 -13.89 23.11
N LYS A 191 25.14 -13.52 24.24
CA LYS A 191 24.88 -14.45 25.36
C LYS A 191 23.94 -15.56 24.94
N ASN A 192 22.91 -15.25 24.14
CA ASN A 192 21.93 -16.21 23.66
C ASN A 192 21.70 -16.09 22.14
N PRO A 193 21.43 -17.19 21.42
CA PRO A 193 21.18 -17.17 19.97
C PRO A 193 20.02 -16.26 19.54
N GLN A 194 18.98 -16.17 20.37
CA GLN A 194 17.78 -15.36 20.15
C GLN A 194 17.96 -13.86 20.39
N ASP A 195 19.08 -13.44 20.99
CA ASP A 195 19.34 -12.03 21.24
C ASP A 195 19.52 -11.28 19.91
N PHE A 196 18.91 -10.10 19.81
CA PHE A 196 18.94 -9.27 18.61
C PHE A 196 19.69 -7.97 18.87
N ALA A 197 20.32 -7.43 17.83
CA ALA A 197 21.12 -6.22 17.96
C ALA A 197 20.23 -4.97 18.05
N LEU A 198 20.54 -4.11 19.01
CA LEU A 198 20.02 -2.75 19.15
C LEU A 198 20.95 -1.77 18.44
N TRP A 199 22.26 -2.00 18.56
CA TRP A 199 23.33 -1.25 17.91
C TRP A 199 24.39 -2.23 17.41
N LYS A 200 24.89 -2.03 16.18
CA LYS A 200 25.93 -2.88 15.60
C LYS A 200 27.20 -2.06 15.38
N LYS A 201 28.35 -2.58 15.79
CA LYS A 201 29.65 -1.97 15.51
C LYS A 201 29.92 -1.92 14.00
N ALA A 202 30.38 -0.77 13.53
CA ALA A 202 30.74 -0.59 12.13
C ALA A 202 32.09 -1.23 11.83
N SER A 203 32.13 -2.13 10.85
CA SER A 203 33.39 -2.54 10.22
C SER A 203 33.92 -1.43 9.30
N PRO A 204 35.23 -1.41 8.93
CA PRO A 204 35.79 -0.43 8.01
C PRO A 204 35.06 -0.32 6.67
N ALA A 205 34.37 -1.37 6.23
CA ALA A 205 33.62 -1.41 4.99
C ALA A 205 32.23 -0.75 5.06
N HIS A 206 31.70 -0.46 6.25
CA HIS A 206 30.41 0.23 6.39
C HIS A 206 30.60 1.73 6.18
N ILE A 207 30.03 2.27 5.10
CA ILE A 207 30.17 3.69 4.78
C ILE A 207 29.33 4.53 5.74
N MET A 208 28.09 4.12 6.00
CA MET A 208 27.21 4.77 6.97
C MET A 208 27.54 4.32 8.39
N ARG A 209 27.99 5.26 9.22
CA ARG A 209 28.34 5.04 10.62
C ARG A 209 28.19 6.31 11.42
N TRP A 210 27.94 6.16 12.71
CA TRP A 210 27.77 7.26 13.66
C TRP A 210 28.53 6.96 14.95
N ASN A 211 28.97 8.02 15.63
CA ASN A 211 29.55 7.92 16.96
C ASN A 211 28.46 7.56 17.98
N SER A 212 28.80 6.65 18.90
CA SER A 212 27.94 6.25 20.01
C SER A 212 28.77 6.02 21.28
N PRO A 213 28.12 5.84 22.44
CA PRO A 213 28.80 5.44 23.68
C PRO A 213 29.58 4.12 23.56
N TRP A 214 29.29 3.29 22.56
CA TRP A 214 29.91 1.98 22.32
C TRP A 214 30.88 2.00 21.13
N GLY A 215 31.25 3.18 20.63
CA GLY A 215 32.12 3.38 19.48
C GLY A 215 31.38 3.70 18.18
N GLU A 216 32.07 3.64 17.05
CA GLU A 216 31.45 3.83 15.74
C GLU A 216 30.57 2.64 15.36
N GLY A 217 29.32 2.92 14.99
CA GLY A 217 28.37 1.88 14.61
C GLY A 217 27.16 2.43 13.86
N PHE A 218 26.13 1.60 13.77
CA PHE A 218 24.87 1.93 13.14
C PHE A 218 23.74 1.17 13.86
N PRO A 219 22.49 1.64 13.75
CA PRO A 219 21.38 1.03 14.48
C PRO A 219 21.02 -0.37 13.97
N GLY A 220 20.51 -1.20 14.86
CA GLY A 220 19.84 -2.44 14.49
C GLY A 220 18.43 -2.16 13.96
N TRP A 221 18.03 -2.90 12.92
CA TRP A 221 16.78 -2.69 12.18
C TRP A 221 15.53 -2.51 13.06
N HIS A 222 15.37 -3.29 14.13
CA HIS A 222 14.17 -3.26 14.97
C HIS A 222 14.03 -1.97 15.79
N LEU A 223 15.16 -1.40 16.22
CA LEU A 223 15.18 -0.29 17.18
C LEU A 223 14.64 1.01 16.60
N GLU A 224 14.87 1.20 15.31
CA GLU A 224 14.46 2.36 14.53
C GLU A 224 12.96 2.64 14.71
N CYS A 225 12.14 1.62 14.51
CA CYS A 225 10.68 1.75 14.56
C CYS A 225 10.17 2.03 15.97
N THR A 226 10.73 1.40 17.01
CA THR A 226 10.38 1.70 18.41
C THR A 226 10.69 3.16 18.77
N ALA A 227 11.89 3.64 18.42
CA ALA A 227 12.31 5.01 18.73
C ALA A 227 11.44 6.05 17.99
N MET A 228 11.21 5.85 16.69
CA MET A 228 10.42 6.78 15.88
C MET A 228 8.93 6.76 16.24
N SER A 229 8.32 5.58 16.37
CA SER A 229 6.89 5.47 16.66
C SER A 229 6.54 6.12 18.00
N THR A 230 7.30 5.83 19.05
CA THR A 230 7.05 6.38 20.39
C THR A 230 7.29 7.89 20.48
N LYS A 231 8.27 8.42 19.74
CA LYS A 231 8.50 9.88 19.64
C LYS A 231 7.29 10.64 19.09
N TYR A 232 6.62 10.09 18.09
CA TYR A 232 5.54 10.80 17.37
C TYR A 232 4.13 10.47 17.84
N LEU A 233 3.95 9.31 18.48
CA LEU A 233 2.65 8.79 18.89
C LEU A 233 2.52 8.58 20.41
N GLY A 234 3.62 8.67 21.17
CA GLY A 234 3.67 8.42 22.61
C GLY A 234 4.09 6.99 22.95
N GLU A 235 4.29 6.73 24.25
CA GLU A 235 4.74 5.42 24.74
C GLU A 235 3.76 4.28 24.45
N THR A 236 2.47 4.60 24.31
CA THR A 236 1.41 3.70 23.87
C THR A 236 0.54 4.39 22.83
N PHE A 237 0.27 3.72 21.71
CA PHE A 237 -0.60 4.22 20.63
C PHE A 237 -1.59 3.17 20.11
N ASP A 238 -2.52 3.58 19.25
CA ASP A 238 -3.68 2.76 18.90
C ASP A 238 -3.33 1.59 17.98
N ILE A 239 -2.80 1.86 16.79
CA ILE A 239 -2.66 0.88 15.71
C ILE A 239 -1.21 0.80 15.24
N HIS A 240 -0.65 -0.40 15.17
CA HIS A 240 0.60 -0.67 14.47
C HIS A 240 0.37 -1.67 13.33
N GLY A 241 0.74 -1.26 12.11
CA GLY A 241 0.59 -2.02 10.89
C GLY A 241 1.91 -2.48 10.25
N GLY A 242 1.86 -3.58 9.50
CA GLY A 242 2.95 -3.99 8.62
C GLY A 242 2.58 -5.20 7.74
N GLY A 243 3.55 -5.71 6.99
CA GLY A 243 3.41 -7.00 6.29
C GLY A 243 3.41 -8.17 7.28
N MET A 244 2.77 -9.29 6.93
CA MET A 244 2.72 -10.49 7.78
C MET A 244 4.12 -11.04 8.10
N ASP A 245 5.09 -10.83 7.21
CA ASP A 245 6.50 -11.17 7.40
C ASP A 245 7.18 -10.35 8.50
N LEU A 246 6.68 -9.14 8.80
CA LEU A 246 7.20 -8.30 9.89
C LEU A 246 6.74 -8.77 11.26
N LYS A 247 5.71 -9.62 11.35
CA LYS A 247 5.21 -10.16 12.63
C LYS A 247 6.33 -10.79 13.46
N PHE A 248 7.25 -11.49 12.80
CA PHE A 248 8.44 -12.05 13.45
C PHE A 248 9.65 -12.03 12.47
N PRO A 249 10.83 -11.57 12.91
CA PRO A 249 11.11 -11.10 14.27
C PRO A 249 10.72 -9.63 14.52
N HIS A 250 10.48 -8.83 13.48
CA HIS A 250 10.51 -7.37 13.58
C HIS A 250 9.57 -6.77 14.63
N HIS A 251 8.26 -6.96 14.50
CA HIS A 251 7.27 -6.42 15.45
C HIS A 251 7.38 -7.08 16.84
N GLU A 252 7.84 -8.33 16.93
CA GLU A 252 8.11 -8.98 18.21
C GLU A 252 9.23 -8.27 18.97
N CYS A 253 10.31 -7.91 18.26
CA CYS A 253 11.40 -7.09 18.81
C CYS A 253 10.91 -5.71 19.24
N GLU A 254 10.05 -5.05 18.45
CA GLU A 254 9.50 -3.74 18.79
C GLU A 254 8.65 -3.76 20.07
N ILE A 255 7.80 -4.78 20.23
CA ILE A 255 7.04 -4.98 21.46
C ILE A 255 7.98 -5.13 22.65
N ALA A 256 9.01 -5.98 22.52
CA ALA A 256 9.97 -6.24 23.58
C ALA A 256 10.73 -4.97 23.98
N GLN A 257 11.22 -4.20 22.99
CA GLN A 257 11.90 -2.93 23.20
C GLN A 257 10.97 -1.90 23.87
N GLY A 258 9.74 -1.74 23.37
CA GLY A 258 8.76 -0.80 23.92
C GLY A 258 8.37 -1.13 25.35
N LYS A 259 8.03 -2.39 25.64
CA LYS A 259 7.70 -2.86 26.99
C LYS A 259 8.89 -2.74 27.94
N ALA A 260 10.08 -3.15 27.53
CA ALA A 260 11.29 -3.05 28.34
C ALA A 260 11.65 -1.59 28.66
N CYS A 261 11.43 -0.67 27.72
CA CYS A 261 11.68 0.75 27.92
C CYS A 261 10.65 1.40 28.85
N ASN A 262 9.36 1.14 28.63
CA ASN A 262 8.28 1.99 29.15
C ASN A 262 7.36 1.27 30.14
N GLU A 263 7.56 -0.04 30.37
CA GLU A 263 6.78 -0.88 31.30
C GLU A 263 5.28 -1.01 30.93
N VAL A 264 4.92 -0.52 29.74
CA VAL A 264 3.58 -0.59 29.15
C VAL A 264 3.65 -1.19 27.74
N SER A 265 2.54 -1.76 27.26
CA SER A 265 2.46 -2.20 25.85
C SER A 265 2.54 -0.98 24.93
N PRO A 266 3.37 -0.99 23.88
CA PRO A 266 3.46 0.15 22.98
C PRO A 266 2.22 0.32 22.09
N VAL A 267 1.43 -0.74 21.88
CA VAL A 267 0.36 -0.77 20.86
C VAL A 267 -0.85 -1.55 21.38
N ASN A 268 -2.05 -1.05 21.10
CA ASN A 268 -3.31 -1.74 21.39
C ASN A 268 -3.72 -2.73 20.30
N TYR A 269 -3.65 -2.34 19.02
CA TYR A 269 -4.11 -3.13 17.88
C TYR A 269 -2.98 -3.39 16.86
N TRP A 270 -2.57 -4.65 16.71
CA TRP A 270 -1.58 -5.06 15.71
C TRP A 270 -2.23 -5.60 14.44
N MET A 271 -2.00 -4.92 13.32
CA MET A 271 -2.58 -5.25 12.02
C MET A 271 -1.50 -5.76 11.06
N HIS A 272 -1.77 -6.86 10.36
CA HIS A 272 -0.81 -7.44 9.41
C HIS A 272 -1.49 -7.71 8.06
N ALA A 273 -1.02 -7.03 7.02
CA ALA A 273 -1.42 -7.31 5.64
C ALA A 273 -0.77 -8.60 5.15
N ASN A 274 -1.52 -9.43 4.44
CA ASN A 274 -1.05 -10.75 4.02
C ASN A 274 -0.35 -10.69 2.64
N MET A 275 0.28 -11.79 2.26
CA MET A 275 1.17 -11.89 1.11
C MET A 275 0.44 -11.75 -0.23
N LEU A 276 1.16 -11.27 -1.24
CA LEU A 276 0.75 -11.27 -2.64
C LEU A 276 1.43 -12.44 -3.37
N THR A 277 0.65 -13.23 -4.10
CA THR A 277 1.11 -14.28 -5.00
C THR A 277 0.77 -13.92 -6.45
N MET A 278 1.50 -14.51 -7.40
CA MET A 278 1.23 -14.35 -8.83
C MET A 278 1.13 -15.73 -9.46
N ASN A 279 0.01 -16.00 -10.16
CA ASN A 279 -0.32 -17.30 -10.74
C ASN A 279 -0.21 -18.46 -9.74
N SER A 280 -0.79 -18.27 -8.55
CA SER A 280 -0.79 -19.21 -7.42
C SER A 280 0.61 -19.59 -6.89
N GLN A 281 1.63 -18.80 -7.22
CA GLN A 281 2.99 -19.00 -6.75
C GLN A 281 3.50 -17.79 -5.98
N ARG A 282 4.35 -18.06 -4.98
CA ARG A 282 5.05 -17.00 -4.24
C ARG A 282 5.86 -16.15 -5.21
N MET A 283 5.77 -14.83 -5.07
CA MET A 283 6.63 -13.94 -5.84
C MET A 283 8.06 -13.96 -5.30
N SER A 284 9.04 -14.20 -6.16
CA SER A 284 10.46 -14.17 -5.82
C SER A 284 11.31 -13.87 -7.05
N LYS A 285 12.36 -13.06 -6.88
CA LYS A 285 13.36 -12.82 -7.93
C LYS A 285 14.05 -14.12 -8.35
N SER A 286 14.28 -15.06 -7.42
CA SER A 286 15.01 -16.30 -7.69
C SER A 286 14.23 -17.31 -8.53
N THR A 287 12.90 -17.31 -8.46
CA THR A 287 12.04 -18.21 -9.26
C THR A 287 11.66 -17.60 -10.61
N GLY A 288 12.04 -16.34 -10.87
CA GLY A 288 11.58 -15.57 -12.02
C GLY A 288 10.13 -15.09 -11.92
N ASN A 289 9.35 -15.57 -10.93
CA ASN A 289 7.98 -15.14 -10.67
C ASN A 289 7.99 -13.80 -9.92
N TYR A 290 8.35 -12.72 -10.62
CA TYR A 290 8.54 -11.41 -10.03
C TYR A 290 8.15 -10.32 -11.03
N ILE A 291 7.45 -9.30 -10.55
CA ILE A 291 7.04 -8.15 -11.35
C ILE A 291 7.16 -6.88 -10.51
N LEU A 292 7.75 -5.83 -11.09
CA LEU A 292 7.76 -4.50 -10.49
C LEU A 292 6.44 -3.77 -10.77
N PRO A 293 6.01 -2.85 -9.88
CA PRO A 293 4.77 -2.10 -10.08
C PRO A 293 4.71 -1.40 -11.45
N MET A 294 5.80 -0.74 -11.87
CA MET A 294 5.86 -0.06 -13.17
C MET A 294 5.72 -1.01 -14.36
N GLN A 295 6.25 -2.24 -14.27
CA GLN A 295 6.14 -3.22 -15.35
C GLN A 295 4.71 -3.72 -15.55
N LEU A 296 3.94 -3.84 -14.45
CA LEU A 296 2.53 -4.17 -14.52
C LEU A 296 1.73 -3.02 -15.16
N VAL A 297 2.05 -1.78 -14.78
CA VAL A 297 1.36 -0.59 -15.28
C VAL A 297 1.68 -0.33 -16.76
N SER A 298 2.94 -0.45 -17.17
CA SER A 298 3.36 -0.24 -18.56
C SER A 298 3.04 -1.41 -19.49
N GLY A 299 2.81 -2.61 -18.95
CA GLY A 299 2.67 -3.84 -19.73
C GLY A 299 4.01 -4.42 -20.20
N GLU A 300 5.16 -3.87 -19.76
CA GLU A 300 6.50 -4.38 -20.08
C GLU A 300 6.85 -5.62 -19.25
N ASN A 301 6.06 -6.69 -19.42
CA ASN A 301 6.22 -7.97 -18.74
C ASN A 301 5.58 -9.11 -19.55
N ASN A 302 5.85 -10.36 -19.14
CA ASN A 302 5.35 -11.56 -19.84
C ASN A 302 4.23 -12.28 -19.08
N PHE A 303 3.67 -11.66 -18.03
CA PHE A 303 2.63 -12.27 -17.17
C PHE A 303 1.24 -11.74 -17.48
N PHE A 304 1.14 -10.52 -18.02
CA PHE A 304 -0.09 -9.79 -18.28
C PHE A 304 -0.15 -9.39 -19.76
N GLU A 305 -1.32 -9.48 -20.37
CA GLU A 305 -1.49 -9.31 -21.83
C GLU A 305 -1.37 -7.86 -22.31
N LYS A 306 -1.51 -6.88 -21.41
CA LYS A 306 -1.56 -5.45 -21.72
C LYS A 306 -1.20 -4.58 -20.50
N PRO A 307 -0.93 -3.29 -20.68
CA PRO A 307 -0.86 -2.34 -19.58
C PRO A 307 -2.17 -2.28 -18.78
N PHE A 308 -2.05 -2.10 -17.47
CA PHE A 308 -3.19 -1.89 -16.57
C PHE A 308 -3.05 -0.57 -15.82
N HIS A 309 -4.09 0.27 -15.88
CA HIS A 309 -4.10 1.53 -15.16
C HIS A 309 -3.95 1.29 -13.64
N PRO A 310 -3.17 2.09 -12.90
CA PRO A 310 -2.94 1.88 -11.47
C PRO A 310 -4.22 1.79 -10.64
N SER A 311 -5.25 2.58 -10.96
CA SER A 311 -6.55 2.49 -10.28
C SER A 311 -7.30 1.16 -10.52
N ILE A 312 -7.06 0.48 -11.64
CA ILE A 312 -7.61 -0.86 -11.90
C ILE A 312 -6.87 -1.89 -11.04
N VAL A 313 -5.53 -1.80 -10.97
CA VAL A 313 -4.73 -2.66 -10.11
C VAL A 313 -5.10 -2.45 -8.64
N ARG A 314 -5.31 -1.21 -8.22
CA ARG A 314 -5.84 -0.87 -6.88
C ARG A 314 -7.20 -1.50 -6.62
N PHE A 315 -8.13 -1.39 -7.56
CA PHE A 315 -9.44 -2.03 -7.46
C PHE A 315 -9.32 -3.56 -7.32
N CYS A 316 -8.48 -4.21 -8.14
CA CYS A 316 -8.17 -5.63 -8.03
C CYS A 316 -7.67 -6.00 -6.62
N PHE A 317 -6.78 -5.19 -6.04
CA PHE A 317 -6.24 -5.46 -4.71
C PHE A 317 -7.30 -5.38 -3.62
N LEU A 318 -8.22 -4.41 -3.73
CA LEU A 318 -9.30 -4.19 -2.78
C LEU A 318 -10.43 -5.23 -2.88
N GLN A 319 -10.47 -6.02 -3.95
CA GLN A 319 -11.37 -7.18 -4.06
C GLN A 319 -10.93 -8.37 -3.20
N ALA A 320 -9.72 -8.33 -2.60
CA ALA A 320 -9.30 -9.26 -1.58
C ALA A 320 -9.16 -8.55 -0.23
N HIS A 321 -9.67 -9.17 0.83
CA HIS A 321 -9.50 -8.67 2.20
C HIS A 321 -8.00 -8.54 2.53
N TYR A 322 -7.60 -7.47 3.24
CA TYR A 322 -6.18 -7.18 3.49
C TYR A 322 -5.42 -8.32 4.20
N ARG A 323 -6.13 -9.08 5.06
CA ARG A 323 -5.60 -10.28 5.75
C ARG A 323 -5.62 -11.57 4.92
N SER A 324 -6.26 -11.59 3.75
CA SER A 324 -6.26 -12.75 2.86
C SER A 324 -5.05 -12.74 1.94
N VAL A 325 -4.55 -13.90 1.52
CA VAL A 325 -3.61 -13.95 0.40
C VAL A 325 -4.33 -13.43 -0.84
N LEU A 326 -3.71 -12.50 -1.57
CA LEU A 326 -4.18 -12.06 -2.88
C LEU A 326 -3.35 -12.77 -3.93
N ASP A 327 -4.02 -13.42 -4.88
CA ASP A 327 -3.38 -13.96 -6.07
C ASP A 327 -3.71 -13.07 -7.27
N ILE A 328 -2.68 -12.59 -7.97
CA ILE A 328 -2.85 -11.85 -9.23
C ILE A 328 -2.53 -12.76 -10.42
N SER A 329 -3.34 -12.66 -11.45
CA SER A 329 -3.17 -13.32 -12.75
C SER A 329 -3.74 -12.43 -13.84
N ASN A 330 -3.42 -12.73 -15.10
CA ASN A 330 -3.98 -12.00 -16.24
C ASN A 330 -5.52 -11.97 -16.19
N ASP A 331 -6.14 -13.14 -16.02
CA ASP A 331 -7.59 -13.28 -16.02
C ASP A 331 -8.24 -12.52 -14.85
N ALA A 332 -7.62 -12.58 -13.66
CA ALA A 332 -8.10 -11.83 -12.50
C ALA A 332 -8.03 -10.32 -12.73
N MET A 333 -6.94 -9.83 -13.35
CA MET A 333 -6.77 -8.40 -13.64
C MET A 333 -7.74 -7.92 -14.73
N VAL A 334 -7.95 -8.70 -15.79
CA VAL A 334 -8.95 -8.41 -16.84
C VAL A 334 -10.37 -8.42 -16.28
N ALA A 335 -10.70 -9.35 -15.38
CA ALA A 335 -11.98 -9.37 -14.69
C ALA A 335 -12.17 -8.14 -13.80
N SER A 336 -11.11 -7.76 -13.07
CA SER A 336 -11.09 -6.56 -12.22
C SER A 336 -11.29 -5.30 -13.05
N GLU A 337 -10.64 -5.19 -14.21
CA GLU A 337 -10.83 -4.08 -15.16
C GLU A 337 -12.28 -3.97 -15.63
N LYS A 338 -12.90 -5.08 -16.04
CA LYS A 338 -14.32 -5.07 -16.45
C LYS A 338 -15.24 -4.59 -15.32
N GLY A 339 -15.00 -5.05 -14.09
CA GLY A 339 -15.72 -4.60 -12.91
C GLY A 339 -15.52 -3.11 -12.65
N PHE A 340 -14.27 -2.66 -12.71
CA PHE A 340 -13.88 -1.26 -12.51
C PHE A 340 -14.55 -0.33 -13.55
N ILE A 341 -14.49 -0.68 -14.84
CA ILE A 341 -15.12 0.10 -15.91
C ILE A 341 -16.62 0.21 -15.67
N ARG A 342 -17.27 -0.91 -15.31
CA ARG A 342 -18.70 -0.92 -15.01
C ARG A 342 -19.05 -0.03 -13.81
N LEU A 343 -18.22 -0.05 -12.76
CA LEU A 343 -18.40 0.80 -11.59
C LEU A 343 -18.28 2.28 -11.95
N MET A 344 -17.23 2.65 -12.69
CA MET A 344 -16.98 4.03 -13.12
C MET A 344 -18.03 4.54 -14.12
N GLU A 345 -18.54 3.67 -15.00
CA GLU A 345 -19.63 4.01 -15.90
C GLU A 345 -20.92 4.32 -15.13
N ALA A 346 -21.23 3.56 -14.08
CA ALA A 346 -22.37 3.86 -13.22
C ALA A 346 -22.23 5.24 -12.55
N VAL A 347 -21.02 5.61 -12.10
CA VAL A 347 -20.78 6.97 -11.55
C VAL A 347 -21.02 8.05 -12.60
N LYS A 348 -20.61 7.85 -13.85
CA LYS A 348 -20.89 8.78 -14.96
C LYS A 348 -22.39 8.90 -15.24
N VAL A 349 -23.08 7.77 -15.37
CA VAL A 349 -24.52 7.70 -15.62
C VAL A 349 -25.31 8.35 -14.49
N LEU A 350 -24.92 8.12 -13.24
CA LEU A 350 -25.57 8.70 -12.06
C LEU A 350 -25.63 10.23 -12.13
N ASN A 351 -24.62 10.89 -12.72
CA ASN A 351 -24.61 12.34 -12.89
C ASN A 351 -25.62 12.84 -13.94
N LEU A 352 -26.10 11.97 -14.83
CA LEU A 352 -27.06 12.28 -15.88
C LEU A 352 -28.51 11.93 -15.50
N ILE A 353 -28.71 11.19 -14.40
CA ILE A 353 -30.04 10.81 -13.93
C ILE A 353 -30.84 12.05 -13.51
N THR A 354 -32.09 12.12 -13.99
CA THR A 354 -33.07 13.12 -13.58
C THR A 354 -34.01 12.49 -12.54
N PRO A 355 -34.22 13.14 -11.37
CA PRO A 355 -35.10 12.59 -10.34
C PRO A 355 -36.58 12.68 -10.73
N ASP A 356 -37.40 11.78 -10.17
CA ASP A 356 -38.87 11.83 -10.23
C ASP A 356 -39.39 12.30 -8.87
N ASN A 357 -39.78 13.58 -8.78
CA ASN A 357 -40.18 14.21 -7.51
C ASN A 357 -41.57 13.78 -7.03
N GLU A 358 -42.33 13.04 -7.83
CA GLU A 358 -43.70 12.63 -7.50
C GLU A 358 -43.79 11.20 -6.98
N LYS A 359 -42.67 10.46 -6.93
CA LYS A 359 -42.63 9.05 -6.53
C LYS A 359 -41.56 8.77 -5.49
N GLU A 360 -41.89 7.83 -4.60
CA GLU A 360 -40.92 7.27 -3.68
C GLU A 360 -39.86 6.46 -4.43
N SER A 361 -38.65 6.42 -3.86
CA SER A 361 -37.54 5.63 -4.41
C SER A 361 -37.81 4.14 -4.24
N ALA A 362 -37.66 3.38 -5.32
CA ALA A 362 -37.84 1.92 -5.28
C ALA A 362 -36.71 1.20 -4.50
N PHE A 363 -35.60 1.90 -4.25
CA PHE A 363 -34.40 1.39 -3.59
C PHE A 363 -34.30 1.94 -2.17
N ASN A 364 -34.15 1.05 -1.18
CA ASN A 364 -33.95 1.45 0.21
C ASN A 364 -32.50 1.93 0.42
N LEU A 365 -32.29 3.23 0.23
CA LEU A 365 -30.96 3.84 0.31
C LEU A 365 -30.36 3.75 1.72
N GLU A 366 -31.17 3.92 2.77
CA GLU A 366 -30.70 3.83 4.16
C GLU A 366 -30.19 2.42 4.49
N GLU A 367 -30.92 1.38 4.07
CA GLU A 367 -30.49 -0.02 4.24
C GLU A 367 -29.19 -0.31 3.49
N TRP A 368 -29.07 0.16 2.24
CA TRP A 368 -27.84 0.00 1.45
C TRP A 368 -26.65 0.70 2.11
N LYS A 369 -26.83 1.94 2.59
CA LYS A 369 -25.77 2.66 3.33
C LYS A 369 -25.33 1.88 4.56
N ASN A 370 -26.28 1.38 5.35
CA ASN A 370 -25.96 0.59 6.53
C ASN A 370 -25.14 -0.66 6.17
N LYS A 371 -25.48 -1.38 5.09
CA LYS A 371 -24.68 -2.52 4.60
C LYS A 371 -23.26 -2.12 4.22
N CYS A 372 -23.08 -1.01 3.49
CA CYS A 372 -21.76 -0.49 3.12
C CYS A 372 -20.92 -0.15 4.37
N TYR A 373 -21.51 0.55 5.32
CA TYR A 373 -20.83 0.93 6.56
C TYR A 373 -20.56 -0.27 7.46
N ASP A 374 -21.47 -1.25 7.55
CA ASP A 374 -21.27 -2.50 8.30
C ASP A 374 -20.08 -3.28 7.74
N ALA A 375 -19.94 -3.36 6.42
CA ALA A 375 -18.77 -3.97 5.78
C ALA A 375 -17.48 -3.22 6.12
N LEU A 376 -17.50 -1.89 6.12
CA LEU A 376 -16.34 -1.07 6.49
C LEU A 376 -15.95 -1.24 7.97
N ALA A 377 -16.94 -1.30 8.86
CA ALA A 377 -16.75 -1.48 10.30
C ALA A 377 -16.38 -2.92 10.68
N ASP A 378 -16.64 -3.90 9.82
CA ASP A 378 -16.24 -5.29 10.03
C ASP A 378 -14.78 -5.54 9.59
N ASP A 379 -13.82 -4.93 10.28
CA ASP A 379 -12.38 -5.10 10.00
C ASP A 379 -12.02 -4.68 8.56
N PHE A 380 -12.59 -3.58 8.09
CA PHE A 380 -12.29 -2.99 6.79
C PHE A 380 -12.52 -3.99 5.63
N ASN A 381 -13.73 -4.55 5.55
CA ASN A 381 -14.06 -5.61 4.60
C ASN A 381 -14.35 -5.06 3.19
N SER A 382 -13.28 -4.66 2.48
CA SER A 382 -13.37 -4.07 1.14
C SER A 382 -14.06 -4.97 0.09
N PRO A 383 -13.92 -6.31 0.07
CA PRO A 383 -14.65 -7.14 -0.90
C PRO A 383 -16.17 -7.06 -0.73
N ILE A 384 -16.65 -7.09 0.52
CA ILE A 384 -18.09 -7.00 0.82
C ILE A 384 -18.60 -5.58 0.57
N LEU A 385 -17.82 -4.55 0.92
CA LEU A 385 -18.14 -3.17 0.56
C LEU A 385 -18.31 -3.03 -0.96
N ILE A 386 -17.34 -3.52 -1.75
CA ILE A 386 -17.41 -3.50 -3.22
C ILE A 386 -18.65 -4.26 -3.73
N ALA A 387 -19.01 -5.39 -3.14
CA ALA A 387 -20.22 -6.12 -3.50
C ALA A 387 -21.48 -5.26 -3.31
N HIS A 388 -21.59 -4.54 -2.19
CA HIS A 388 -22.69 -3.60 -1.94
C HIS A 388 -22.65 -2.38 -2.88
N LEU A 389 -21.48 -1.89 -3.27
CA LEU A 389 -21.38 -0.87 -4.32
C LEU A 389 -21.99 -1.36 -5.64
N PHE A 390 -21.82 -2.64 -6.00
CA PHE A 390 -22.44 -3.20 -7.20
C PHE A 390 -23.97 -3.35 -7.12
N GLU A 391 -24.55 -3.40 -5.91
CA GLU A 391 -26.02 -3.31 -5.74
C GLU A 391 -26.51 -1.92 -6.20
N ALA A 392 -25.82 -0.85 -5.79
CA ALA A 392 -26.10 0.51 -6.26
C ALA A 392 -25.85 0.66 -7.76
N VAL A 393 -24.77 0.09 -8.30
CA VAL A 393 -24.50 0.07 -9.76
C VAL A 393 -25.68 -0.53 -10.54
N LYS A 394 -26.25 -1.64 -10.07
CA LYS A 394 -27.42 -2.26 -10.71
C LYS A 394 -28.62 -1.31 -10.70
N TYR A 395 -28.88 -0.66 -9.58
CA TYR A 395 -29.97 0.30 -9.44
C TYR A 395 -29.78 1.52 -10.36
N ILE A 396 -28.56 2.08 -10.44
CA ILE A 396 -28.24 3.22 -11.31
C ILE A 396 -28.55 2.92 -12.78
N PHE A 397 -28.18 1.73 -13.27
CA PHE A 397 -28.52 1.34 -14.63
C PHE A 397 -30.03 1.13 -14.83
N ALA A 398 -30.77 0.67 -13.82
CA ALA A 398 -32.22 0.57 -13.89
C ALA A 398 -32.91 1.96 -13.95
N LEU A 399 -32.37 2.95 -13.22
CA LEU A 399 -32.80 4.34 -13.33
C LEU A 399 -32.55 4.90 -14.74
N ASN A 400 -31.38 4.63 -15.32
CA ASN A 400 -31.04 5.05 -16.69
C ASN A 400 -31.97 4.44 -17.74
N ASP A 401 -32.36 3.18 -17.54
CA ASP A 401 -33.32 2.46 -18.39
C ASP A 401 -34.79 2.83 -18.11
N GLN A 402 -35.05 3.79 -17.21
CA GLN A 402 -36.39 4.19 -16.76
C GLN A 402 -37.24 3.03 -16.20
N LYS A 403 -36.59 2.00 -15.66
CA LYS A 403 -37.24 0.83 -15.02
C LYS A 403 -37.52 1.04 -13.55
N ASP A 404 -36.82 2.00 -12.93
CA ASP A 404 -36.97 2.40 -11.54
C ASP A 404 -37.03 3.93 -11.42
N THR A 405 -37.40 4.41 -10.24
CA THR A 405 -37.48 5.84 -9.92
C THR A 405 -36.68 6.17 -8.67
N ILE A 406 -36.25 7.43 -8.58
CA ILE A 406 -35.51 7.97 -7.44
C ILE A 406 -35.96 9.41 -7.16
N SER A 407 -36.13 9.73 -5.88
CA SER A 407 -36.41 11.11 -5.44
C SER A 407 -35.18 12.00 -5.59
N ALA A 408 -35.36 13.33 -5.63
CA ALA A 408 -34.22 14.26 -5.70
C ALA A 408 -33.30 14.17 -4.46
N ILE A 409 -33.87 13.92 -3.28
CA ILE A 409 -33.12 13.82 -2.02
C ILE A 409 -32.26 12.55 -2.03
N ASP A 410 -32.84 11.41 -2.40
CA ASP A 410 -32.12 10.13 -2.45
C ASP A 410 -31.07 10.12 -3.57
N LEU A 411 -31.32 10.81 -4.68
CA LEU A 411 -30.34 10.93 -5.75
C LEU A 411 -29.08 11.68 -5.29
N GLU A 412 -29.24 12.76 -4.53
CA GLU A 412 -28.10 13.52 -3.99
C GLU A 412 -27.35 12.71 -2.92
N ASP A 413 -28.07 12.06 -2.02
CA ASP A 413 -27.48 11.20 -0.97
C ASP A 413 -26.76 9.97 -1.56
N LEU A 414 -27.33 9.37 -2.62
CA LEU A 414 -26.67 8.30 -3.37
C LEU A 414 -25.39 8.81 -4.04
N LYS A 415 -25.43 9.98 -4.70
CA LYS A 415 -24.24 10.61 -5.30
C LYS A 415 -23.15 10.87 -4.28
N SER A 416 -23.48 11.54 -3.19
CA SER A 416 -22.50 11.89 -2.16
C SER A 416 -21.91 10.63 -1.52
N THR A 417 -22.76 9.66 -1.17
CA THR A 417 -22.30 8.43 -0.50
C THR A 417 -21.47 7.55 -1.43
N LEU A 418 -21.92 7.35 -2.67
CA LEU A 418 -21.19 6.54 -3.66
C LEU A 418 -19.84 7.16 -3.99
N ASN A 419 -19.79 8.48 -4.21
CA ASN A 419 -18.55 9.18 -4.48
C ASN A 419 -17.58 9.09 -3.29
N ALA A 420 -18.07 9.30 -2.06
CA ALA A 420 -17.23 9.19 -0.87
C ALA A 420 -16.65 7.77 -0.70
N LEU A 421 -17.48 6.72 -0.90
CA LEU A 421 -17.00 5.35 -0.79
C LEU A 421 -16.01 4.97 -1.90
N ILE A 422 -16.22 5.43 -3.14
CA ILE A 422 -15.36 5.10 -4.30
C ILE A 422 -14.05 5.90 -4.29
N PHE A 423 -14.13 7.21 -4.14
CA PHE A 423 -13.00 8.12 -4.35
C PHE A 423 -12.26 8.43 -3.05
N ASP A 424 -12.98 8.64 -1.93
CA ASP A 424 -12.35 9.03 -0.68
C ASP A 424 -11.89 7.81 0.12
N VAL A 425 -12.77 6.80 0.28
CA VAL A 425 -12.51 5.58 1.05
C VAL A 425 -11.67 4.58 0.24
N LEU A 426 -12.20 4.08 -0.89
CA LEU A 426 -11.48 3.12 -1.72
C LEU A 426 -10.30 3.75 -2.47
N GLY A 427 -10.24 5.08 -2.61
CA GLY A 427 -9.14 5.77 -3.29
C GLY A 427 -9.03 5.46 -4.79
N LEU A 428 -10.14 5.05 -5.42
CA LEU A 428 -10.17 4.86 -6.87
C LEU A 428 -10.14 6.22 -7.57
N GLN A 429 -9.74 6.24 -8.84
CA GLN A 429 -9.73 7.44 -9.67
C GLN A 429 -10.41 7.14 -10.99
N MET A 430 -11.10 8.13 -11.57
CA MET A 430 -11.61 8.00 -12.93
C MET A 430 -10.42 7.76 -13.88
N VAL A 431 -10.54 6.74 -14.73
CA VAL A 431 -9.63 6.58 -15.85
C VAL A 431 -10.22 7.39 -16.99
N GLU A 432 -9.57 8.50 -17.32
CA GLU A 432 -9.85 9.16 -18.59
C GLU A 432 -9.47 8.16 -19.68
N GLU A 433 -10.48 7.67 -20.40
CA GLU A 433 -10.20 7.01 -21.66
C GLU A 433 -9.50 8.06 -22.52
N ASN A 434 -8.25 7.79 -22.90
CA ASN A 434 -7.64 8.42 -24.06
C ASN A 434 -8.40 7.90 -25.30
N ASN A 435 -9.67 8.29 -25.43
CA ASN A 435 -10.51 8.02 -26.58
C ASN A 435 -9.87 8.59 -27.84
N ASN A 436 -8.93 9.53 -27.71
CA ASN A 436 -8.05 9.97 -28.77
C ASN A 436 -7.36 8.79 -29.49
N GLU A 437 -6.81 7.75 -28.86
CA GLU A 437 -6.12 6.71 -29.65
C GLU A 437 -7.07 5.86 -30.52
N LYS A 438 -8.23 5.46 -29.98
CA LYS A 438 -9.23 4.69 -30.76
C LYS A 438 -9.95 5.57 -31.77
N LEU A 439 -10.22 6.83 -31.42
CA LEU A 439 -10.74 7.86 -32.32
C LEU A 439 -9.73 8.11 -33.44
N ASP A 440 -8.46 8.32 -33.13
CA ASP A 440 -7.36 8.50 -34.09
C ASP A 440 -7.22 7.30 -35.02
N GLN A 441 -7.30 6.07 -34.51
CA GLN A 441 -7.29 4.84 -35.33
C GLN A 441 -8.51 4.76 -36.24
N THR A 442 -9.70 5.07 -35.71
CA THR A 442 -10.95 5.08 -36.49
C THR A 442 -10.93 6.17 -37.58
N LEU A 443 -10.43 7.36 -37.23
CA LEU A 443 -10.24 8.47 -38.15
C LEU A 443 -9.20 8.15 -39.21
N LYS A 444 -8.10 7.46 -38.86
CA LYS A 444 -7.12 6.97 -39.85
C LYS A 444 -7.77 6.05 -40.88
N VAL A 445 -8.64 5.13 -40.46
CA VAL A 445 -9.39 4.25 -41.39
C VAL A 445 -10.30 5.07 -42.31
N LEU A 446 -11.05 6.04 -41.77
CA LEU A 446 -11.93 6.91 -42.57
C LEU A 446 -11.14 7.81 -43.55
N ILE A 447 -9.99 8.33 -43.12
CA ILE A 447 -9.06 9.09 -43.97
C ILE A 447 -8.49 8.21 -45.09
N GLU A 448 -8.16 6.96 -44.78
CA GLU A 448 -7.67 6.01 -45.79
C GLU A 448 -8.74 5.69 -46.83
N LEU A 449 -9.98 5.39 -46.40
CA LEU A 449 -11.12 5.17 -47.30
C LEU A 449 -11.39 6.38 -48.18
N ARG A 450 -11.33 7.59 -47.62
CA ARG A 450 -11.43 8.85 -48.39
C ARG A 450 -10.31 8.97 -49.41
N ASN A 451 -9.07 8.68 -49.03
CA ASN A 451 -7.92 8.75 -49.94
C ASN A 451 -8.01 7.71 -51.07
N GLN A 452 -8.51 6.52 -50.79
CA GLN A 452 -8.80 5.50 -51.80
C GLN A 452 -9.91 5.97 -52.75
N ALA A 453 -10.99 6.59 -52.24
CA ALA A 453 -12.06 7.17 -53.05
C ALA A 453 -11.54 8.29 -53.97
N ARG A 454 -10.63 9.15 -53.48
CA ARG A 454 -9.97 10.17 -54.32
C ARG A 454 -9.09 9.55 -55.40
N LYS A 455 -8.28 8.54 -55.07
CA LYS A 455 -7.42 7.82 -56.03
C LYS A 455 -8.24 7.13 -57.13
N SER A 456 -9.41 6.57 -56.80
CA SER A 456 -10.33 5.94 -57.74
C SER A 456 -11.25 6.93 -58.47
N LYS A 457 -11.07 8.24 -58.28
CA LYS A 457 -11.89 9.33 -58.85
C LYS A 457 -13.37 9.29 -58.42
N ASN A 458 -13.69 8.64 -57.31
CA ASN A 458 -15.01 8.69 -56.68
C ASN A 458 -15.11 9.91 -55.75
N PHE A 459 -15.22 11.10 -56.34
CA PHE A 459 -15.26 12.36 -55.60
C PHE A 459 -16.51 12.50 -54.72
N ALA A 460 -17.64 11.94 -55.16
CA ALA A 460 -18.89 11.96 -54.38
C ALA A 460 -18.73 11.27 -53.02
N LEU A 461 -18.11 10.08 -52.98
CA LEU A 461 -17.85 9.37 -51.72
C LEU A 461 -16.80 10.09 -50.85
N SER A 462 -15.76 10.66 -51.48
CA SER A 462 -14.74 11.45 -50.77
C SER A 462 -15.35 12.66 -50.06
N ASP A 463 -16.22 13.40 -50.75
CA ASP A 463 -16.90 14.57 -50.19
C ASP A 463 -17.91 14.16 -49.12
N GLN A 464 -18.65 13.06 -49.32
CA GLN A 464 -19.57 12.52 -48.31
C GLN A 464 -18.86 12.16 -47.00
N ILE A 465 -17.67 11.56 -47.06
CA ILE A 465 -16.87 11.25 -45.85
C ILE A 465 -16.40 12.55 -45.18
N ARG A 466 -15.89 13.53 -45.94
CA ARG A 466 -15.46 14.83 -45.40
C ARG A 466 -16.60 15.56 -44.70
N ASP A 467 -17.76 15.64 -45.36
CA ASP A 467 -18.88 16.44 -44.89
C ASP A 467 -19.54 15.82 -43.65
N LYS A 468 -19.59 14.48 -43.57
CA LYS A 468 -20.01 13.78 -42.35
C LYS A 468 -19.06 14.00 -41.18
N LEU A 469 -17.75 13.92 -41.42
CA LEU A 469 -16.76 14.19 -40.38
C LEU A 469 -16.84 15.64 -39.89
N LEU A 470 -17.03 16.59 -40.79
CA LEU A 470 -17.20 18.00 -40.45
C LEU A 470 -18.46 18.26 -39.62
N ALA A 471 -19.57 17.56 -39.92
CA ALA A 471 -20.81 17.65 -39.16
C ALA A 471 -20.68 17.14 -37.72
N GLU A 472 -19.77 16.21 -37.47
CA GLU A 472 -19.43 15.69 -36.14
C GLU A 472 -18.27 16.48 -35.48
N GLY A 473 -17.91 17.66 -36.01
CA GLY A 473 -16.88 18.54 -35.42
C GLY A 473 -15.43 18.18 -35.79
N ILE A 474 -15.21 17.36 -36.83
CA ILE A 474 -13.87 16.89 -37.23
C ILE A 474 -13.49 17.47 -38.59
N GLU A 475 -12.57 18.42 -38.60
CA GLU A 475 -12.11 19.10 -39.83
C GLU A 475 -10.87 18.41 -40.42
N LEU A 476 -10.97 17.92 -41.66
CA LEU A 476 -9.84 17.32 -42.38
C LEU A 476 -8.99 18.38 -43.10
N LYS A 477 -7.67 18.29 -42.97
CA LYS A 477 -6.69 19.15 -43.65
C LYS A 477 -5.80 18.33 -44.58
N ASP A 478 -5.83 18.64 -45.87
CA ASP A 478 -4.96 17.99 -46.85
C ASP A 478 -3.66 18.78 -47.01
N GLY A 479 -2.52 18.15 -46.72
CA GLY A 479 -1.19 18.71 -46.87
C GLY A 479 -0.30 17.91 -47.83
N ARG A 480 0.94 18.40 -48.04
CA ARG A 480 1.94 17.71 -48.88
C ARG A 480 2.36 16.35 -48.34
N GLU A 481 2.25 16.13 -47.03
CA GLU A 481 2.65 14.89 -46.34
C GLU A 481 1.47 13.94 -46.07
N GLY A 482 0.25 14.31 -46.47
CA GLY A 482 -0.96 13.50 -46.26
C GLY A 482 -2.13 14.32 -45.72
N THR A 483 -3.21 13.62 -45.36
CA THR A 483 -4.40 14.21 -44.73
C THR A 483 -4.27 14.11 -43.21
N THR A 484 -4.35 15.24 -42.52
CA THR A 484 -4.45 15.36 -41.06
C THR A 484 -5.84 15.85 -40.66
N TYR A 485 -6.15 15.95 -39.37
CA TYR A 485 -7.42 16.50 -38.89
C TYR A 485 -7.26 17.37 -37.65
N VAL A 486 -8.29 18.17 -37.36
CA VAL A 486 -8.45 18.98 -36.15
C VAL A 486 -9.83 18.71 -35.58
N LEU A 487 -9.94 18.60 -34.26
CA LEU A 487 -11.21 18.53 -33.54
C LEU A 487 -11.64 19.97 -33.19
N ASN A 488 -12.86 20.35 -33.56
CA ASN A 488 -13.42 21.68 -33.34
C ASN A 488 -14.40 21.71 -32.16
#